data_AF-A0A9D7CDS6-F1
#
_entry.id   AF-A0A9D7CDS6-F1
#
_cell.length_a   1.000
_cell.length_b   1.000
_cell.length_c   1.000
_cell.angle_alpha   90.00
_cell.angle_beta   90.00
_cell.angle_gamma   90.00
#
_symmetry.space_group_name_H-M   'P 1'
#
loop_
_entity.id
_entity.type
_entity.pdbx_description
1 polymer ?
#
loop_
_entity_poly.entity_id
_entity_poly.type
_entity_poly.pdbx_seq_one_letter_code
_entity_poly.pdbx_strand_id
1 'polypeptide(L)'
;MRPRWRGTWLRWAAVLATLSAAVPATSLGSQPAPQAGVRAGQVAGSQVRSGQSRTTTSPPIASGAGSRVSGGRGPVQCEKCHADRTFLAGKAKGEQGDSVLFVPDTLLRDSRHQSLVCADCHAGYNDGYPHATVTSVSVSCDRCHENQGAAYHRSIHAANFEKKGDAPTCVTCHSSHRVLGADDSRSPTYPLNVARLCSSCHDKASIVDAYFGDPADSTARTAVSDFRHSVHGLAMSKAGLTVSATCSDCHDAHRVLPTDSTESTLSRSNVRTTCGACHAGILTTFDSSAHGTALALGDTTESGQHAPVCLECHGGHKVVSASDPEWFSGVVTECGSCHERLLSTYFETYHGKATTLGSGIAAKCSDCHSAHAMRPPDDSLSSVHASKLVETCGACHAGANANFVMYRPHADVRDRARNPELNTVWVLMTSLLVGVFGFFGLHSVLWFLRLMAARREPHTAPMSAATPATPATPATPAAPEPPEPPEPPEPPEPPHPFTVDSAADPSPRARPIGESDAPSSTNPGSTERSPGGAVPPAPAADEVTDEVTDDAGSPETGPQDDSQGGRP
;
A
#
# COMPACT_ATOMS: atom_id res chain seq x y z
N MET A 1 -82.30 -11.16 -6.12
CA MET A 1 -81.64 -12.43 -6.49
C MET A 1 -80.22 -12.44 -5.94
N ARG A 2 -79.86 -13.42 -5.09
CA ARG A 2 -78.47 -13.70 -4.67
C ARG A 2 -77.86 -14.77 -5.60
N PRO A 3 -76.54 -14.78 -5.83
CA PRO A 3 -75.76 -16.00 -5.53
C PRO A 3 -74.35 -15.70 -4.95
N ARG A 4 -73.96 -16.30 -3.82
CA ARG A 4 -73.19 -17.57 -3.67
C ARG A 4 -71.71 -17.51 -4.15
N TRP A 5 -70.83 -16.85 -3.37
CA TRP A 5 -69.35 -16.97 -3.50
C TRP A 5 -68.59 -17.04 -2.15
N ARG A 6 -69.25 -17.44 -1.05
CA ARG A 6 -68.60 -17.50 0.29
C ARG A 6 -68.06 -18.88 0.72
N GLY A 7 -68.08 -19.90 -0.14
CA GLY A 7 -67.79 -21.29 0.26
C GLY A 7 -66.34 -21.79 0.08
N THR A 8 -65.52 -21.12 -0.74
CA THR A 8 -64.23 -21.67 -1.18
C THR A 8 -63.02 -21.18 -0.40
N TRP A 9 -63.11 -20.05 0.30
CA TRP A 9 -62.00 -19.47 1.07
C TRP A 9 -61.74 -20.17 2.41
N LEU A 10 -62.77 -20.70 3.08
CA LEU A 10 -62.60 -21.38 4.38
C LEU A 10 -61.95 -22.78 4.29
N ARG A 11 -61.89 -23.40 3.10
CA ARG A 11 -61.28 -24.73 2.92
C ARG A 11 -59.76 -24.67 2.76
N TRP A 12 -59.19 -23.53 2.34
CA TRP A 12 -57.74 -23.36 2.21
C TRP A 12 -57.06 -22.94 3.53
N ALA A 13 -57.78 -22.23 4.41
CA ALA A 13 -57.25 -21.84 5.72
C ALA A 13 -57.05 -23.02 6.69
N ALA A 14 -57.80 -24.12 6.52
CA ALA A 14 -57.72 -25.28 7.41
C ALA A 14 -56.54 -26.23 7.11
N VAL A 15 -55.94 -26.15 5.92
CA VAL A 15 -54.81 -27.03 5.52
C VAL A 15 -53.46 -26.46 5.94
N LEU A 16 -53.35 -25.13 6.14
CA LEU A 16 -52.12 -24.49 6.64
C LEU A 16 -51.98 -24.51 8.17
N ALA A 17 -53.07 -24.79 8.91
CA ALA A 17 -53.05 -24.81 10.37
C ALA A 17 -52.59 -26.16 11.00
N THR A 18 -52.41 -27.22 10.21
CA THR A 18 -52.04 -28.57 10.70
C THR A 18 -50.57 -28.93 10.56
N LEU A 19 -49.71 -28.02 10.08
CA LEU A 19 -48.25 -28.23 9.93
C LEU A 19 -47.40 -27.50 10.99
N SER A 20 -47.99 -27.03 12.09
CA SER A 20 -47.27 -26.35 13.20
C SER A 20 -47.31 -27.08 14.54
N ALA A 21 -47.62 -28.38 14.58
CA ALA A 21 -47.65 -29.12 15.85
C ALA A 21 -46.94 -30.48 15.73
N ALA A 22 -45.61 -30.49 15.86
CA ALA A 22 -44.84 -31.62 16.38
C ALA A 22 -43.34 -31.30 16.49
N VAL A 23 -42.89 -30.68 17.60
CA VAL A 23 -41.57 -30.99 18.21
C VAL A 23 -41.74 -30.84 19.74
N PRO A 24 -41.43 -31.89 20.53
CA PRO A 24 -41.59 -31.85 21.98
C PRO A 24 -40.50 -31.00 22.65
N ALA A 25 -40.90 -30.22 23.65
CA ALA A 25 -40.01 -29.52 24.56
C ALA A 25 -39.29 -30.53 25.46
N THR A 26 -37.99 -30.73 25.24
CA THR A 26 -37.10 -31.34 26.23
C THR A 26 -36.54 -30.25 27.13
N SER A 27 -36.98 -30.24 28.38
CA SER A 27 -36.35 -29.50 29.46
C SER A 27 -34.97 -30.11 29.74
N LEU A 28 -33.90 -29.36 29.49
CA LEU A 28 -32.59 -29.62 30.05
C LEU A 28 -32.20 -28.44 30.93
N GLY A 29 -31.92 -28.80 32.18
CA GLY A 29 -31.80 -27.90 33.30
C GLY A 29 -30.69 -26.88 33.17
N SER A 30 -30.97 -25.72 33.73
CA SER A 30 -30.03 -24.74 34.21
C SER A 30 -29.05 -25.38 35.20
N GLN A 31 -27.77 -25.40 34.84
CA GLN A 31 -26.67 -25.35 35.81
C GLN A 31 -25.82 -24.11 35.56
N PRO A 32 -25.42 -23.40 36.62
CA PRO A 32 -24.65 -22.17 36.50
C PRO A 32 -23.19 -22.48 36.15
N ALA A 33 -22.65 -21.76 35.16
CA ALA A 33 -21.23 -21.77 34.87
C ALA A 33 -20.43 -21.16 36.05
N PRO A 34 -19.25 -21.71 36.37
CA PRO A 34 -18.48 -21.30 37.55
C PRO A 34 -17.86 -19.91 37.37
N GLN A 35 -18.00 -19.09 38.41
CA GLN A 35 -17.29 -17.83 38.56
C GLN A 35 -15.78 -18.12 38.66
N ALA A 36 -15.05 -17.88 37.57
CA ALA A 36 -13.60 -17.79 37.62
C ALA A 36 -13.24 -16.42 38.19
N GLY A 37 -12.78 -16.43 39.45
CA GLY A 37 -12.31 -15.24 40.15
C GLY A 37 -11.18 -14.55 39.40
N VAL A 38 -11.40 -13.28 39.09
CA VAL A 38 -10.35 -12.34 38.68
C VAL A 38 -9.37 -12.22 39.85
N ARG A 39 -8.21 -12.89 39.74
CA ARG A 39 -7.04 -12.53 40.53
C ARG A 39 -6.44 -11.27 39.92
N ALA A 40 -6.62 -10.16 40.62
CA ALA A 40 -5.86 -8.94 40.41
C ALA A 40 -4.37 -9.24 40.65
N GLY A 41 -3.64 -9.51 39.57
CA GLY A 41 -2.19 -9.46 39.56
C GLY A 41 -1.77 -8.00 39.36
N GLN A 42 -1.22 -7.38 40.41
CA GLN A 42 -0.53 -6.10 40.33
C GLN A 42 0.57 -6.18 39.26
N VAL A 43 0.34 -5.55 38.12
CA VAL A 43 1.41 -5.22 37.18
C VAL A 43 2.08 -3.97 37.73
N ALA A 44 3.34 -4.14 38.14
CA ALA A 44 4.20 -3.05 38.57
C ALA A 44 4.23 -1.95 37.50
N GLY A 45 3.85 -0.74 37.88
CA GLY A 45 3.95 0.43 37.04
C GLY A 45 5.41 0.68 36.65
N SER A 46 5.75 0.34 35.42
CA SER A 46 6.92 0.90 34.75
C SER A 46 6.58 2.36 34.46
N GLN A 47 7.10 3.25 35.32
CA GLN A 47 7.04 4.67 35.07
C GLN A 47 7.76 4.96 33.76
N VAL A 48 6.98 5.37 32.75
CA VAL A 48 7.48 6.06 31.57
C VAL A 48 8.15 7.33 32.07
N ARG A 49 9.48 7.29 32.16
CA ARG A 49 10.31 8.45 32.46
C ARG A 49 10.24 9.37 31.25
N SER A 50 9.40 10.38 31.36
CA SER A 50 9.32 11.52 30.46
C SER A 50 10.71 12.14 30.34
N GLY A 51 11.38 11.87 29.22
CA GLY A 51 12.60 12.56 28.82
C GLY A 51 12.27 14.00 28.45
N GLN A 52 12.21 14.87 29.45
CA GLN A 52 12.27 16.31 29.22
C GLN A 52 13.60 16.63 28.54
N SER A 53 13.54 17.08 27.29
CA SER A 53 14.64 17.74 26.60
C SER A 53 15.19 18.86 27.47
N ARG A 54 16.34 18.62 28.12
CA ARG A 54 17.17 19.71 28.63
C ARG A 54 17.88 20.31 27.42
N THR A 55 17.37 21.44 26.98
CA THR A 55 18.13 22.45 26.23
C THR A 55 19.35 22.83 27.08
N THR A 56 20.48 22.20 26.79
CA THR A 56 21.78 22.68 27.26
C THR A 56 22.26 23.71 26.25
N THR A 57 22.13 24.98 26.63
CA THR A 57 22.73 26.10 25.92
C THR A 57 24.24 26.00 26.12
N SER A 58 24.98 25.54 25.11
CA SER A 58 26.44 25.60 25.10
C SER A 58 26.90 27.07 25.07
N PRO A 59 27.95 27.46 25.82
CA PRO A 59 28.48 28.81 25.76
C PRO A 59 29.23 29.04 24.45
N PRO A 60 29.40 30.30 24.01
CA PRO A 60 30.10 30.61 22.77
C PRO A 60 31.59 30.27 22.93
N ILE A 61 32.10 29.38 22.08
CA ILE A 61 33.54 29.12 21.97
C ILE A 61 34.15 30.32 21.26
N ALA A 62 34.96 31.07 22.01
CA ALA A 62 35.79 32.15 21.48
C ALA A 62 36.70 31.62 20.36
N SER A 63 36.66 32.29 19.21
CA SER A 63 37.60 32.11 18.12
C SER A 63 39.01 32.53 18.56
N GLY A 64 39.76 31.58 19.10
CA GLY A 64 41.21 31.67 19.21
C GLY A 64 41.84 31.14 17.93
N ALA A 65 42.50 32.02 17.16
CA ALA A 65 43.42 31.63 16.11
C ALA A 65 44.61 30.88 16.75
N GLY A 66 44.45 29.57 16.94
CA GLY A 66 45.49 28.67 17.41
C GLY A 66 46.22 28.05 16.23
N SER A 67 47.51 28.38 16.08
CA SER A 67 48.43 27.76 15.15
C SER A 67 48.30 26.23 15.12
N ARG A 68 48.29 25.67 13.90
CA ARG A 68 48.36 24.24 13.65
C ARG A 68 49.58 23.64 14.36
N VAL A 69 49.34 22.87 15.42
CA VAL A 69 50.35 21.97 15.96
C VAL A 69 50.26 20.69 15.14
N SER A 70 51.21 20.52 14.21
CA SER A 70 51.48 19.25 13.55
C SER A 70 51.76 18.17 14.59
N GLY A 71 50.77 17.30 14.83
CA GLY A 71 50.85 16.19 15.76
C GLY A 71 51.32 14.89 15.10
N GLY A 72 52.48 14.91 14.43
CA GLY A 72 53.17 13.68 14.02
C GLY A 72 54.20 13.29 15.07
N ARG A 73 54.04 12.16 15.76
CA ARG A 73 55.10 11.60 16.61
C ARG A 73 55.70 10.33 16.00
N GLY A 74 56.36 10.59 14.87
CA GLY A 74 57.48 9.87 14.24
C GLY A 74 58.27 10.90 13.41
N PRO A 75 59.57 10.73 13.09
CA PRO A 75 60.36 11.77 12.41
C PRO A 75 59.93 12.03 10.94
N VAL A 76 59.10 11.17 10.36
CA VAL A 76 58.60 11.26 8.98
C VAL A 76 57.08 11.35 9.02
N GLN A 77 56.53 12.38 8.38
CA GLN A 77 55.08 12.56 8.23
C GLN A 77 54.54 11.61 7.14
N CYS A 78 53.39 10.98 7.39
CA CYS A 78 52.84 9.89 6.55
C CYS A 78 52.66 10.31 5.09
N GLU A 79 52.21 11.54 4.85
CA GLU A 79 51.88 12.08 3.53
C GLU A 79 53.10 12.24 2.63
N LYS A 80 54.33 12.30 3.17
CA LYS A 80 55.55 12.33 2.34
C LYS A 80 55.68 11.09 1.46
N CYS A 81 55.14 9.97 1.90
CA CYS A 81 55.14 8.70 1.17
C CYS A 81 53.76 8.38 0.61
N HIS A 82 52.70 8.60 1.40
CA HIS A 82 51.33 8.26 1.01
C HIS A 82 50.68 9.28 0.06
N ALA A 83 51.27 10.45 -0.16
CA ALA A 83 50.86 11.40 -1.20
C ALA A 83 51.77 11.37 -2.44
N ASP A 84 52.67 10.36 -2.55
CA ASP A 84 53.58 10.22 -3.70
C ASP A 84 53.31 8.90 -4.45
N ARG A 85 52.66 9.01 -5.62
CA ARG A 85 52.36 7.85 -6.48
C ARG A 85 53.62 7.15 -6.96
N THR A 86 54.71 7.90 -7.16
CA THR A 86 55.99 7.38 -7.62
C THR A 86 56.65 6.52 -6.56
N PHE A 87 56.60 6.97 -5.30
CA PHE A 87 57.08 6.19 -4.16
C PHE A 87 56.26 4.90 -3.97
N LEU A 88 54.94 4.99 -4.14
CA LEU A 88 54.00 3.88 -3.96
C LEU A 88 53.99 2.86 -5.10
N ALA A 89 54.52 3.20 -6.28
CA ALA A 89 54.55 2.29 -7.42
C ALA A 89 55.27 0.97 -7.07
N GLY A 90 54.56 -0.14 -7.22
CA GLY A 90 55.03 -1.50 -6.91
C GLY A 90 55.15 -1.79 -5.41
N LYS A 91 54.56 -0.98 -4.53
CA LYS A 91 54.56 -1.22 -3.06
C LYS A 91 53.39 -2.08 -2.59
N ALA A 92 52.36 -2.22 -3.43
CA ALA A 92 51.26 -3.15 -3.24
C ALA A 92 51.05 -4.02 -4.48
N LYS A 93 50.08 -4.93 -4.39
CA LYS A 93 49.80 -5.89 -5.46
C LYS A 93 49.07 -5.22 -6.62
N GLY A 94 49.85 -4.73 -7.58
CA GLY A 94 49.38 -4.08 -8.80
C GLY A 94 48.92 -2.63 -8.60
N GLU A 95 48.62 -1.96 -9.70
CA GLU A 95 48.30 -0.52 -9.74
C GLU A 95 47.10 -0.12 -8.86
N GLN A 96 46.10 -1.01 -8.75
CA GLN A 96 44.97 -0.80 -7.85
C GLN A 96 45.39 -0.82 -6.38
N GLY A 97 46.28 -1.75 -6.01
CA GLY A 97 46.83 -1.79 -4.65
C GLY A 97 47.62 -0.53 -4.32
N ASP A 98 48.45 -0.06 -5.25
CA ASP A 98 49.24 1.16 -5.07
C ASP A 98 48.33 2.40 -4.94
N SER A 99 47.23 2.42 -5.70
CA SER A 99 46.23 3.50 -5.65
C SER A 99 45.46 3.55 -4.34
N VAL A 100 45.24 2.42 -3.66
CA VAL A 100 44.60 2.38 -2.33
C VAL A 100 45.52 2.98 -1.25
N LEU A 101 46.84 2.86 -1.43
CA LEU A 101 47.83 3.45 -0.53
C LEU A 101 48.03 4.96 -0.77
N PHE A 102 47.57 5.48 -1.92
CA PHE A 102 47.69 6.88 -2.29
C PHE A 102 46.59 7.73 -1.62
N VAL A 103 46.96 8.42 -0.54
CA VAL A 103 46.10 9.23 0.29
C VAL A 103 46.73 10.62 0.49
N PRO A 104 46.56 11.57 -0.44
CA PRO A 104 46.96 12.95 -0.22
C PRO A 104 46.16 13.59 0.93
N ASP A 105 46.81 14.49 1.67
CA ASP A 105 46.20 15.28 2.77
C ASP A 105 44.91 16.01 2.35
N THR A 106 44.78 16.35 1.07
CA THR A 106 43.58 16.98 0.51
C THR A 106 42.33 16.11 0.60
N LEU A 107 42.44 14.78 0.68
CA LEU A 107 41.28 13.88 0.80
C LEU A 107 40.55 14.04 2.13
N LEU A 108 41.29 14.29 3.21
CA LEU A 108 40.71 14.43 4.55
C LEU A 108 40.11 15.82 4.79
N ARG A 109 40.43 16.83 3.98
CA ARG A 109 39.99 18.23 4.20
C ARG A 109 38.49 18.41 4.26
N ASP A 110 37.75 17.69 3.42
CA ASP A 110 36.29 17.74 3.38
C ASP A 110 35.64 16.78 4.38
N SER A 111 36.43 15.93 5.05
CA SER A 111 35.94 14.91 5.97
C SER A 111 35.50 15.53 7.29
N ARG A 112 34.50 14.92 7.93
CA ARG A 112 34.17 15.17 9.34
C ARG A 112 35.33 14.86 10.29
N HIS A 113 36.30 14.08 9.82
CA HIS A 113 37.52 13.71 10.52
C HIS A 113 38.74 14.58 10.17
N GLN A 114 38.56 15.74 9.51
CA GLN A 114 39.68 16.59 9.06
C GLN A 114 40.66 17.04 10.18
N SER A 115 40.24 16.98 11.44
CA SER A 115 41.07 17.33 12.59
C SER A 115 41.89 16.16 13.15
N LEU A 116 41.65 14.93 12.68
CA LEU A 116 42.38 13.74 13.10
C LEU A 116 43.68 13.61 12.29
N VAL A 117 44.72 13.10 12.93
CA VAL A 117 45.95 12.68 12.23
C VAL A 117 45.83 11.23 11.78
N CYS A 118 46.63 10.80 10.80
CA CYS A 118 46.53 9.46 10.20
C CYS A 118 46.57 8.34 11.25
N ALA A 119 47.45 8.49 12.25
CA ALA A 119 47.66 7.58 13.37
C ALA A 119 46.42 7.39 14.27
N ASP A 120 45.52 8.35 14.34
CA ASP A 120 44.30 8.25 15.17
C ASP A 120 43.37 7.14 14.66
N CYS A 121 43.26 7.00 13.34
CA CYS A 121 42.51 5.92 12.69
C CYS A 121 43.38 4.67 12.47
N HIS A 122 44.64 4.89 12.06
CA HIS A 122 45.61 3.84 11.74
C HIS A 122 46.51 3.53 12.94
N ALA A 123 45.91 3.22 14.09
CA ALA A 123 46.63 3.03 15.36
C ALA A 123 47.76 1.99 15.31
N GLY A 124 47.69 1.03 14.38
CA GLY A 124 48.75 0.05 14.14
C GLY A 124 50.04 0.63 13.54
N TYR A 125 50.04 1.92 13.17
CA TYR A 125 51.15 2.63 12.53
C TYR A 125 51.63 3.83 13.35
N ASN A 126 51.29 3.88 14.64
CA ASN A 126 51.66 4.98 15.53
C ASN A 126 53.18 5.19 15.66
N ASP A 127 53.97 4.13 15.47
CA ASP A 127 55.43 4.18 15.53
C ASP A 127 56.05 4.85 14.28
N GLY A 128 55.24 5.17 13.26
CA GLY A 128 55.66 5.84 12.05
C GLY A 128 56.45 4.95 11.10
N TYR A 129 57.40 5.53 10.37
CA TYR A 129 58.27 4.82 9.43
C TYR A 129 59.62 4.45 10.09
N PRO A 130 60.13 3.22 9.87
CA PRO A 130 59.57 2.13 9.07
C PRO A 130 58.44 1.38 9.79
N HIS A 131 57.41 0.99 9.05
CA HIS A 131 56.33 0.13 9.53
C HIS A 131 56.29 -1.19 8.75
N ALA A 132 55.76 -2.25 9.38
CA ALA A 132 55.65 -3.56 8.76
C ALA A 132 54.74 -3.55 7.51
N THR A 133 55.07 -4.40 6.54
CA THR A 133 54.17 -4.71 5.43
C THR A 133 52.99 -5.53 5.93
N VAL A 134 51.78 -5.10 5.65
CA VAL A 134 50.55 -5.83 6.01
C VAL A 134 49.83 -6.29 4.74
N THR A 135 49.04 -7.36 4.89
CA THR A 135 48.17 -7.87 3.81
C THR A 135 46.87 -7.07 3.67
N SER A 136 46.46 -6.34 4.71
CA SER A 136 45.30 -5.45 4.68
C SER A 136 45.44 -4.34 5.72
N VAL A 137 44.94 -3.15 5.40
CA VAL A 137 44.86 -2.02 6.32
C VAL A 137 43.39 -1.84 6.71
N SER A 138 43.07 -2.04 7.99
CA SER A 138 41.73 -1.81 8.52
C SER A 138 41.76 -0.75 9.61
N VAL A 139 40.64 -0.03 9.75
CA VAL A 139 40.42 0.97 10.80
C VAL A 139 39.17 0.58 11.60
N SER A 140 39.25 0.74 12.92
CA SER A 140 38.16 0.41 13.84
C SER A 140 37.40 1.67 14.21
N CYS A 141 36.38 2.01 13.41
CA CYS A 141 35.54 3.19 13.62
C CYS A 141 34.81 3.15 14.99
N ASP A 142 34.50 1.94 15.46
CA ASP A 142 33.83 1.62 16.71
C ASP A 142 34.62 2.01 17.96
N ARG A 143 35.93 2.27 17.87
CA ARG A 143 36.72 2.83 18.98
C ARG A 143 36.25 4.24 19.39
N CYS A 144 35.68 4.99 18.46
CA CYS A 144 35.14 6.33 18.70
C CYS A 144 33.60 6.35 18.51
N HIS A 145 33.07 5.50 17.64
CA HIS A 145 31.65 5.35 17.35
C HIS A 145 31.08 4.08 18.00
N GLU A 146 31.31 3.91 19.30
CA GLU A 146 30.99 2.69 20.05
C GLU A 146 29.53 2.25 19.88
N ASN A 147 28.59 3.20 19.95
CA ASN A 147 27.17 2.91 19.80
C ASN A 147 26.81 2.40 18.40
N GLN A 148 27.34 3.05 17.36
CA GLN A 148 27.10 2.65 15.96
C GLN A 148 27.79 1.32 15.65
N GLY A 149 29.00 1.10 16.19
CA GLY A 149 29.72 -0.17 16.10
C GLY A 149 28.93 -1.31 16.75
N ALA A 150 28.50 -1.12 18.00
CA ALA A 150 27.69 -2.11 18.72
C ALA A 150 26.37 -2.42 18.02
N ALA A 151 25.72 -1.42 17.43
CA ALA A 151 24.52 -1.59 16.60
C ALA A 151 24.82 -2.40 15.33
N TYR A 152 25.91 -2.06 14.61
CA TYR A 152 26.35 -2.78 13.42
C TYR A 152 26.67 -4.25 13.69
N HIS A 153 27.41 -4.54 14.76
CA HIS A 153 27.76 -5.93 15.12
C HIS A 153 26.54 -6.80 15.43
N ARG A 154 25.38 -6.21 15.76
CA ARG A 154 24.12 -6.93 15.94
C ARG A 154 23.30 -7.06 14.66
N SER A 155 23.69 -6.41 13.58
CA SER A 155 22.96 -6.40 12.33
C SER A 155 23.18 -7.66 11.49
N ILE A 156 22.25 -7.91 10.58
CA ILE A 156 22.39 -8.97 9.58
C ILE A 156 23.55 -8.69 8.61
N HIS A 157 23.91 -7.42 8.39
CA HIS A 157 25.05 -7.06 7.56
C HIS A 157 26.38 -7.51 8.18
N ALA A 158 26.58 -7.32 9.48
CA ALA A 158 27.78 -7.81 10.16
C ALA A 158 27.85 -9.34 10.14
N ALA A 159 26.74 -10.02 10.46
CA ALA A 159 26.67 -11.48 10.44
C ALA A 159 26.99 -12.07 9.05
N ASN A 160 26.47 -11.45 7.98
CA ASN A 160 26.75 -11.86 6.61
C ASN A 160 28.19 -11.52 6.18
N PHE A 161 28.73 -10.38 6.62
CA PHE A 161 30.11 -10.01 6.34
C PHE A 161 31.09 -11.00 6.98
N GLU A 162 30.88 -11.37 8.25
CA GLU A 162 31.69 -12.37 8.95
C GLU A 162 31.63 -13.75 8.28
N LYS A 163 30.46 -14.12 7.73
CA LYS A 163 30.24 -15.43 7.11
C LYS A 163 30.73 -15.53 5.67
N LYS A 164 30.50 -14.51 4.83
CA LYS A 164 30.74 -14.54 3.38
C LYS A 164 31.65 -13.41 2.87
N GLY A 165 31.82 -12.33 3.61
CA GLY A 165 32.66 -11.18 3.23
C GLY A 165 32.07 -10.26 2.15
N ASP A 166 30.83 -10.47 1.72
CA ASP A 166 30.17 -9.74 0.63
C ASP A 166 29.09 -8.75 1.10
N ALA A 167 28.95 -8.55 2.41
CA ALA A 167 28.05 -7.57 3.02
C ALA A 167 28.76 -6.24 3.35
N PRO A 168 28.03 -5.11 3.47
CA PRO A 168 28.64 -3.80 3.65
C PRO A 168 29.27 -3.62 5.03
N THR A 169 30.34 -2.84 5.10
CA THR A 169 31.01 -2.37 6.33
C THR A 169 30.85 -0.87 6.50
N CYS A 170 31.40 -0.29 7.57
CA CYS A 170 31.38 1.15 7.82
C CYS A 170 31.83 1.97 6.59
N VAL A 171 32.94 1.58 5.97
CA VAL A 171 33.54 2.30 4.84
C VAL A 171 32.75 2.11 3.54
N THR A 172 31.98 1.01 3.41
CA THR A 172 31.10 0.78 2.28
C THR A 172 29.99 1.84 2.22
N CYS A 173 29.45 2.23 3.37
CA CYS A 173 28.37 3.21 3.46
C CYS A 173 28.85 4.65 3.66
N HIS A 174 29.93 4.87 4.42
CA HIS A 174 30.38 6.21 4.84
C HIS A 174 31.60 6.73 4.07
N SER A 175 32.19 5.93 3.17
CA SER A 175 33.55 6.14 2.63
C SER A 175 34.65 5.94 3.69
N SER A 176 35.91 6.04 3.28
CA SER A 176 37.09 5.82 4.13
C SER A 176 37.78 7.14 4.52
N HIS A 177 38.48 7.78 3.57
CA HIS A 177 39.23 9.02 3.80
C HIS A 177 38.43 10.30 3.54
N ARG A 178 37.21 10.19 2.99
CA ARG A 178 36.30 11.32 2.74
C ARG A 178 34.92 11.04 3.36
N VAL A 179 34.90 10.93 4.69
CA VAL A 179 33.66 10.69 5.46
C VAL A 179 32.91 12.00 5.65
N LEU A 180 31.81 12.16 4.92
CA LEU A 180 30.97 13.36 4.95
C LEU A 180 29.85 13.23 5.99
N GLY A 181 29.28 14.36 6.42
CA GLY A 181 28.10 14.34 7.30
C GLY A 181 26.82 14.00 6.53
N ALA A 182 25.81 13.45 7.21
CA ALA A 182 24.51 13.13 6.62
C ALA A 182 23.72 14.38 6.16
N ASP A 183 24.16 15.57 6.54
CA ASP A 183 23.64 16.87 6.12
C ASP A 183 24.32 17.44 4.85
N ASP A 184 25.43 16.84 4.41
CA ASP A 184 26.12 17.24 3.17
C ASP A 184 25.54 16.48 1.97
N SER A 185 25.05 17.20 0.95
CA SER A 185 24.42 16.59 -0.24
C SER A 185 25.35 15.68 -1.05
N ARG A 186 26.67 15.80 -0.89
CA ARG A 186 27.68 14.92 -1.50
C ARG A 186 27.84 13.61 -0.73
N SER A 187 27.33 13.52 0.50
CA SER A 187 27.43 12.32 1.34
C SER A 187 26.58 11.18 0.80
N PRO A 188 27.08 9.94 0.76
CA PRO A 188 26.26 8.76 0.47
C PRO A 188 25.07 8.60 1.42
N THR A 189 25.20 9.10 2.66
CA THR A 189 24.17 9.00 3.71
C THR A 189 23.25 10.22 3.80
N TYR A 190 23.38 11.17 2.87
CA TYR A 190 22.40 12.26 2.72
C TYR A 190 21.03 11.69 2.36
N PRO A 191 19.89 12.21 2.89
CA PRO A 191 18.57 11.60 2.68
C PRO A 191 18.23 11.28 1.22
N LEU A 192 18.53 12.18 0.27
CA LEU A 192 18.26 11.94 -1.15
C LEU A 192 19.19 10.89 -1.80
N ASN A 193 20.31 10.54 -1.15
CA ASN A 193 21.29 9.56 -1.60
C ASN A 193 21.08 8.17 -0.97
N VAL A 194 20.35 8.05 0.15
CA VAL A 194 20.20 6.79 0.90
C VAL A 194 19.63 5.68 0.02
N ALA A 195 18.57 5.95 -0.74
CA ALA A 195 17.98 4.92 -1.61
C ALA A 195 18.97 4.42 -2.68
N ARG A 196 19.78 5.32 -3.25
CA ARG A 196 20.84 4.94 -4.19
C ARG A 196 21.91 4.11 -3.49
N LEU A 197 22.34 4.50 -2.30
CA LEU A 197 23.30 3.76 -1.48
C LEU A 197 22.84 2.34 -1.17
N CYS A 198 21.60 2.16 -0.69
CA CYS A 198 21.06 0.83 -0.42
C CYS A 198 20.91 0.00 -1.70
N SER A 199 20.45 0.63 -2.79
CA SER A 199 20.23 -0.05 -4.06
C SER A 199 21.50 -0.55 -4.74
N SER A 200 22.69 -0.01 -4.42
CA SER A 200 23.95 -0.50 -5.02
C SER A 200 24.22 -1.98 -4.69
N CYS A 201 23.60 -2.50 -3.63
CA CYS A 201 23.62 -3.90 -3.26
C CYS A 201 22.23 -4.55 -3.35
N HIS A 202 21.18 -3.92 -2.83
CA HIS A 202 19.85 -4.53 -2.75
C HIS A 202 19.07 -4.58 -4.08
N ASP A 203 19.59 -3.96 -5.14
CA ASP A 203 19.08 -4.07 -6.52
C ASP A 203 19.99 -4.96 -7.39
N LYS A 204 21.12 -5.42 -6.83
CA LYS A 204 22.13 -6.19 -7.57
C LYS A 204 21.77 -7.66 -7.58
N ALA A 205 21.50 -8.23 -8.76
CA ALA A 205 21.13 -9.65 -8.92
C ALA A 205 22.06 -10.61 -8.15
N SER A 206 23.37 -10.38 -8.16
CA SER A 206 24.32 -11.23 -7.43
C SER A 206 24.09 -11.27 -5.91
N ILE A 207 23.56 -10.21 -5.32
CA ILE A 207 23.21 -10.14 -3.89
C ILE A 207 21.78 -10.65 -3.69
N VAL A 208 20.83 -10.18 -4.51
CA VAL A 208 19.43 -10.57 -4.40
C VAL A 208 19.25 -12.08 -4.58
N ASP A 209 19.89 -12.71 -5.56
CA ASP A 209 19.77 -14.16 -5.74
C ASP A 209 20.53 -14.96 -4.67
N ALA A 210 21.60 -14.40 -4.11
CA ALA A 210 22.40 -15.07 -3.07
C ALA A 210 21.74 -15.05 -1.67
N TYR A 211 20.85 -14.10 -1.42
CA TYR A 211 20.22 -13.86 -0.11
C TYR A 211 18.70 -13.93 -0.10
N PHE A 212 18.06 -13.72 -1.26
CA PHE A 212 16.60 -13.69 -1.46
C PHE A 212 16.23 -14.54 -2.70
N GLY A 213 16.92 -15.67 -2.88
CA GLY A 213 16.72 -16.59 -4.01
C GLY A 213 15.47 -17.47 -3.87
N ASP A 214 14.89 -17.55 -2.68
CA ASP A 214 13.66 -18.31 -2.45
C ASP A 214 12.46 -17.57 -3.08
N PRO A 215 11.57 -18.25 -3.82
CA PRO A 215 10.31 -17.65 -4.28
C PRO A 215 9.48 -16.98 -3.17
N ALA A 216 9.57 -17.46 -1.92
CA ALA A 216 8.95 -16.86 -0.75
C ALA A 216 9.49 -15.45 -0.44
N ASP A 217 10.71 -15.11 -0.87
CA ASP A 217 11.35 -13.82 -0.64
C ASP A 217 10.99 -12.76 -1.70
N SER A 218 9.95 -13.00 -2.52
CA SER A 218 9.53 -12.11 -3.60
C SER A 218 9.43 -10.63 -3.19
N THR A 219 8.98 -10.34 -1.97
CA THR A 219 8.90 -8.97 -1.43
C THR A 219 10.27 -8.33 -1.22
N ALA A 220 11.27 -9.11 -0.80
CA ALA A 220 12.64 -8.62 -0.65
C ALA A 220 13.32 -8.44 -2.02
N ARG A 221 13.02 -9.31 -3.00
CA ARG A 221 13.56 -9.24 -4.36
C ARG A 221 13.16 -7.97 -5.10
N THR A 222 11.92 -7.51 -4.92
CA THR A 222 11.40 -6.31 -5.61
C THR A 222 11.45 -5.05 -4.74
N ALA A 223 11.91 -5.14 -3.49
CA ALA A 223 11.87 -4.07 -2.50
C ALA A 223 12.36 -2.71 -3.02
N VAL A 224 13.53 -2.67 -3.69
CA VAL A 224 14.10 -1.42 -4.22
C VAL A 224 13.25 -0.85 -5.36
N SER A 225 12.84 -1.69 -6.31
CA SER A 225 12.00 -1.28 -7.44
C SER A 225 10.66 -0.75 -6.95
N ASP A 226 10.04 -1.47 -6.01
CA ASP A 226 8.77 -1.10 -5.41
C ASP A 226 8.87 0.23 -4.67
N PHE A 227 9.91 0.38 -3.83
CA PHE A 227 10.13 1.60 -3.06
C PHE A 227 10.28 2.81 -3.97
N ARG A 228 10.98 2.70 -5.10
CA ARG A 228 11.13 3.80 -6.08
C ARG A 228 9.78 4.30 -6.62
N HIS A 229 8.76 3.45 -6.63
CA HIS A 229 7.41 3.80 -7.09
C HIS A 229 6.44 4.12 -5.95
N SER A 230 6.84 3.92 -4.69
CA SER A 230 6.05 4.32 -3.52
C SER A 230 5.95 5.84 -3.37
N VAL A 231 4.97 6.30 -2.59
CA VAL A 231 4.87 7.74 -2.26
C VAL A 231 6.12 8.27 -1.57
N HIS A 232 6.78 7.47 -0.73
CA HIS A 232 8.02 7.88 -0.06
C HIS A 232 9.17 8.01 -1.06
N GLY A 233 9.35 7.02 -1.94
CA GLY A 233 10.39 7.04 -2.96
C GLY A 233 10.18 8.15 -3.99
N LEU A 234 8.94 8.40 -4.41
CA LEU A 234 8.59 9.48 -5.34
C LEU A 234 8.77 10.86 -4.70
N ALA A 235 8.36 11.05 -3.45
CA ALA A 235 8.55 12.30 -2.72
C ALA A 235 10.05 12.66 -2.60
N MET A 236 10.91 11.67 -2.34
CA MET A 236 12.35 11.86 -2.28
C MET A 236 12.96 12.09 -3.67
N SER A 237 12.70 11.21 -4.63
CA SER A 237 13.41 11.18 -5.92
C SER A 237 12.89 12.17 -6.96
N LYS A 238 11.58 12.47 -6.97
CA LYS A 238 10.97 13.39 -7.93
C LYS A 238 10.71 14.77 -7.35
N ALA A 239 10.26 14.85 -6.10
CA ALA A 239 9.95 16.12 -5.44
C ALA A 239 11.12 16.68 -4.61
N GLY A 240 12.22 15.94 -4.46
CA GLY A 240 13.42 16.39 -3.74
C GLY A 240 13.22 16.56 -2.23
N LEU A 241 12.17 15.95 -1.65
CA LEU A 241 11.82 16.12 -0.26
C LEU A 241 12.75 15.30 0.64
N THR A 242 13.68 15.97 1.32
CA THR A 242 14.62 15.37 2.28
C THR A 242 13.97 14.83 3.55
N VAL A 243 12.72 15.23 3.80
CA VAL A 243 11.90 14.76 4.93
C VAL A 243 11.11 13.49 4.61
N SER A 244 11.16 13.01 3.37
CA SER A 244 10.51 11.76 3.00
C SER A 244 11.25 10.58 3.62
N ALA A 245 10.50 9.54 4.03
CA ALA A 245 11.10 8.33 4.59
C ALA A 245 12.02 7.62 3.59
N THR A 246 13.15 7.16 4.09
CA THR A 246 14.19 6.41 3.40
C THR A 246 14.25 4.97 3.94
N CYS A 247 15.12 4.14 3.37
CA CYS A 247 15.29 2.75 3.80
C CYS A 247 15.62 2.63 5.30
N SER A 248 16.50 3.49 5.80
CA SER A 248 16.97 3.48 7.20
C SER A 248 15.92 3.94 8.21
N ASP A 249 14.93 4.74 7.79
CA ASP A 249 13.87 5.20 8.69
C ASP A 249 12.95 4.04 9.10
N CYS A 250 12.82 3.04 8.23
CA CYS A 250 12.06 1.82 8.49
C CYS A 250 12.93 0.66 9.01
N HIS A 251 14.14 0.47 8.47
CA HIS A 251 14.99 -0.70 8.75
C HIS A 251 16.10 -0.50 9.79
N ASP A 252 16.27 0.72 10.33
CA ASP A 252 17.48 1.18 11.04
C ASP A 252 18.68 1.35 10.09
N ALA A 253 19.61 2.27 10.41
CA ALA A 253 20.78 2.54 9.58
C ALA A 253 21.98 1.64 9.91
N HIS A 254 22.15 1.29 11.20
CA HIS A 254 23.29 0.51 11.68
C HIS A 254 22.86 -0.86 12.21
N ARG A 255 21.64 -0.99 12.74
CA ARG A 255 21.11 -2.24 13.30
C ARG A 255 20.03 -2.84 12.40
N VAL A 256 20.35 -3.06 11.13
CA VAL A 256 19.42 -3.72 10.19
C VAL A 256 19.19 -5.15 10.63
N LEU A 257 17.94 -5.46 11.00
CA LEU A 257 17.51 -6.77 11.50
C LEU A 257 16.45 -7.40 10.59
N PRO A 258 16.41 -8.75 10.49
CA PRO A 258 15.31 -9.48 9.86
C PRO A 258 13.94 -9.15 10.49
N THR A 259 12.86 -9.25 9.72
CA THR A 259 11.50 -8.90 10.18
C THR A 259 10.91 -9.88 11.20
N ASP A 260 11.43 -11.10 11.28
CA ASP A 260 11.08 -12.11 12.28
C ASP A 260 11.79 -11.90 13.63
N SER A 261 12.81 -11.02 13.68
CA SER A 261 13.43 -10.60 14.93
C SER A 261 12.49 -9.68 15.72
N THR A 262 12.25 -10.00 16.99
CA THR A 262 11.44 -9.18 17.89
C THR A 262 12.03 -7.79 18.14
N GLU A 263 13.35 -7.64 17.99
CA GLU A 263 14.06 -6.36 18.14
C GLU A 263 14.05 -5.50 16.87
N SER A 264 13.57 -6.03 15.74
CA SER A 264 13.47 -5.30 14.48
C SER A 264 12.39 -4.22 14.58
N THR A 265 12.66 -3.05 14.01
CA THR A 265 11.67 -1.97 13.81
C THR A 265 10.50 -2.43 12.94
N LEU A 266 10.68 -3.48 12.14
CA LEU A 266 9.66 -4.04 11.25
C LEU A 266 9.12 -5.38 11.74
N SER A 267 9.35 -5.75 12.99
CA SER A 267 8.62 -6.85 13.62
C SER A 267 7.14 -6.49 13.76
N ARG A 268 6.23 -7.48 13.73
CA ARG A 268 4.78 -7.20 13.76
C ARG A 268 4.36 -6.32 14.94
N SER A 269 4.98 -6.45 16.12
CA SER A 269 4.68 -5.59 17.28
C SER A 269 5.17 -4.15 17.11
N ASN A 270 6.20 -3.93 16.29
CA ASN A 270 6.93 -2.66 16.19
C ASN A 270 6.55 -1.84 14.95
N VAL A 271 6.00 -2.47 13.89
CA VAL A 271 5.60 -1.79 12.63
C VAL A 271 4.75 -0.54 12.89
N ARG A 272 3.75 -0.64 13.76
CA ARG A 272 2.87 0.48 14.10
C ARG A 272 3.61 1.69 14.67
N THR A 273 4.58 1.45 15.56
CA THR A 273 5.40 2.52 16.13
C THR A 273 6.40 3.08 15.12
N THR A 274 6.91 2.26 14.20
CA THR A 274 7.79 2.69 13.12
C THR A 274 7.07 3.63 12.16
N CYS A 275 5.87 3.27 11.69
CA CYS A 275 5.04 4.16 10.88
C CYS A 275 4.60 5.41 11.68
N GLY A 276 4.24 5.22 12.95
CA GLY A 276 3.76 6.28 13.84
C GLY A 276 4.79 7.32 14.24
N ALA A 277 6.09 7.06 14.03
CA ALA A 277 7.15 8.07 14.22
C ALA A 277 6.89 9.33 13.37
N CYS A 278 6.33 9.15 12.18
CA CYS A 278 5.89 10.24 11.30
C CYS A 278 4.35 10.36 11.25
N HIS A 279 3.63 9.23 11.23
CA HIS A 279 2.17 9.19 11.13
C HIS A 279 1.46 9.13 12.50
N ALA A 280 1.90 9.96 13.45
CA ALA A 280 1.46 9.89 14.85
C ALA A 280 -0.07 10.02 15.04
N GLY A 281 -0.73 10.87 14.24
CA GLY A 281 -2.19 11.03 14.28
C GLY A 281 -2.94 9.78 13.81
N ILE A 282 -2.43 9.12 12.78
CA ILE A 282 -2.98 7.86 12.28
C ILE A 282 -2.73 6.73 13.28
N LEU A 283 -1.53 6.65 13.87
CA LEU A 283 -1.23 5.69 14.94
C LEU A 283 -2.23 5.82 16.09
N THR A 284 -2.47 7.05 16.56
CA THR A 284 -3.43 7.31 17.64
C THR A 284 -4.85 6.84 17.28
N THR A 285 -5.26 7.09 16.03
CA THR A 285 -6.58 6.69 15.53
C THR A 285 -6.69 5.16 15.43
N PHE A 286 -5.70 4.52 14.82
CA PHE A 286 -5.62 3.07 14.65
C PHE A 286 -5.60 2.33 15.98
N ASP A 287 -4.84 2.82 16.95
CA ASP A 287 -4.74 2.21 18.28
C ASP A 287 -6.09 2.20 19.02
N SER A 288 -6.96 3.15 18.71
CA SER A 288 -8.32 3.23 19.25
C SER A 288 -9.38 2.45 18.45
N SER A 289 -8.95 1.73 17.40
CA SER A 289 -9.81 0.94 16.53
C SER A 289 -9.96 -0.50 17.04
N ALA A 290 -10.89 -1.24 16.45
CA ALA A 290 -11.06 -2.68 16.67
C ALA A 290 -9.79 -3.46 16.30
N HIS A 291 -9.11 -3.10 15.20
CA HIS A 291 -7.86 -3.76 14.80
C HIS A 291 -6.71 -3.45 15.76
N GLY A 292 -6.57 -2.19 16.20
CA GLY A 292 -5.58 -1.81 17.20
C GLY A 292 -5.80 -2.50 18.54
N THR A 293 -7.05 -2.63 18.97
CA THR A 293 -7.43 -3.37 20.18
C THR A 293 -7.14 -4.86 20.04
N ALA A 294 -7.55 -5.49 18.94
CA ALA A 294 -7.30 -6.90 18.66
C ALA A 294 -5.80 -7.21 18.61
N LEU A 295 -5.00 -6.32 18.01
CA LEU A 295 -3.54 -6.45 17.98
C LEU A 295 -2.94 -6.39 19.39
N ALA A 296 -3.41 -5.47 20.24
CA ALA A 296 -2.94 -5.34 21.62
C ALA A 296 -3.29 -6.57 22.48
N LEU A 297 -4.41 -7.23 22.19
CA LEU A 297 -4.85 -8.46 22.87
C LEU A 297 -4.19 -9.73 22.29
N GLY A 298 -3.58 -9.64 21.11
CA GLY A 298 -3.02 -10.80 20.40
C GLY A 298 -4.10 -11.68 19.76
N ASP A 299 -5.27 -11.11 19.47
CA ASP A 299 -6.39 -11.82 18.89
C ASP A 299 -6.11 -12.29 17.45
N THR A 300 -6.77 -13.38 17.07
CA THR A 300 -6.74 -13.95 15.73
C THR A 300 -8.15 -14.10 15.17
N THR A 301 -8.28 -14.02 13.85
CA THR A 301 -9.50 -14.40 13.13
C THR A 301 -9.84 -15.88 13.34
N GLU A 302 -11.04 -16.30 12.93
CA GLU A 302 -11.46 -17.71 12.92
C GLU A 302 -10.53 -18.59 12.06
N SER A 303 -9.91 -18.01 11.02
CA SER A 303 -8.93 -18.65 10.15
C SER A 303 -7.50 -18.66 10.73
N GLY A 304 -7.30 -18.16 11.95
CA GLY A 304 -6.02 -18.11 12.64
C GLY A 304 -5.10 -16.97 12.18
N GLN A 305 -5.59 -16.03 11.38
CA GLN A 305 -4.82 -14.85 10.98
C GLN A 305 -4.77 -13.87 12.14
N HIS A 306 -3.60 -13.30 12.42
CA HIS A 306 -3.49 -12.26 13.45
C HIS A 306 -4.14 -10.96 13.03
N ALA A 307 -4.46 -10.09 14.00
CA ALA A 307 -4.86 -8.72 13.73
C ALA A 307 -3.88 -8.02 12.77
N PRO A 308 -4.38 -7.24 11.80
CA PRO A 308 -3.54 -6.57 10.80
C PRO A 308 -2.73 -5.44 11.43
N VAL A 309 -1.56 -5.17 10.88
CA VAL A 309 -0.79 -3.94 11.11
C VAL A 309 -0.79 -3.09 9.83
N CYS A 310 0.01 -2.02 9.80
CA CYS A 310 -0.01 -1.06 8.69
C CYS A 310 0.28 -1.72 7.32
N LEU A 311 1.17 -2.73 7.32
CA LEU A 311 1.68 -3.38 6.12
C LEU A 311 0.69 -4.34 5.48
N GLU A 312 -0.22 -4.94 6.23
CA GLU A 312 -1.23 -5.87 5.69
C GLU A 312 -2.28 -5.16 4.83
N CYS A 313 -2.48 -3.85 5.03
CA CYS A 313 -3.29 -3.05 4.12
C CYS A 313 -2.40 -2.28 3.13
N HIS A 314 -1.49 -1.44 3.61
CA HIS A 314 -0.76 -0.49 2.73
C HIS A 314 0.43 -1.11 1.99
N GLY A 315 0.84 -2.32 2.33
CA GLY A 315 2.15 -2.86 1.96
C GLY A 315 3.31 -2.12 2.65
N GLY A 316 4.53 -2.57 2.37
CA GLY A 316 5.75 -1.91 2.83
C GLY A 316 6.37 -1.03 1.75
N HIS A 317 7.15 -1.65 0.87
CA HIS A 317 7.83 -0.94 -0.22
C HIS A 317 6.89 -0.44 -1.32
N LYS A 318 5.61 -0.86 -1.35
CA LYS A 318 4.61 -0.49 -2.37
C LYS A 318 3.56 0.51 -1.88
N VAL A 319 3.84 1.26 -0.79
CA VAL A 319 2.86 2.20 -0.26
C VAL A 319 2.56 3.31 -1.27
N VAL A 320 1.28 3.49 -1.60
CA VAL A 320 0.79 4.46 -2.58
C VAL A 320 -0.10 5.51 -1.91
N SER A 321 -0.47 6.56 -2.65
CA SER A 321 -1.39 7.58 -2.14
C SER A 321 -2.78 6.98 -1.95
N ALA A 322 -3.47 7.37 -0.88
CA ALA A 322 -4.87 7.01 -0.68
C ALA A 322 -5.78 7.56 -1.80
N SER A 323 -5.34 8.59 -2.52
CA SER A 323 -6.04 9.18 -3.66
C SER A 323 -5.71 8.50 -5.00
N ASP A 324 -4.82 7.50 -5.01
CA ASP A 324 -4.53 6.75 -6.23
C ASP A 324 -5.78 5.98 -6.68
N PRO A 325 -6.23 6.11 -7.94
CA PRO A 325 -7.49 5.50 -8.37
C PRO A 325 -7.48 3.96 -8.35
N GLU A 326 -6.35 3.33 -8.66
CA GLU A 326 -6.23 1.87 -8.63
C GLU A 326 -6.29 1.38 -7.19
N TRP A 327 -5.53 2.02 -6.30
CA TRP A 327 -5.57 1.75 -4.87
C TRP A 327 -6.95 1.96 -4.27
N PHE A 328 -7.56 3.11 -4.53
CA PHE A 328 -8.87 3.46 -4.00
C PHE A 328 -9.94 2.47 -4.47
N SER A 329 -9.89 2.04 -5.73
CA SER A 329 -10.82 1.05 -6.26
C SER A 329 -10.59 -0.34 -5.67
N GLY A 330 -9.32 -0.70 -5.46
CA GLY A 330 -8.87 -1.99 -4.95
C GLY A 330 -9.01 -2.19 -3.44
N VAL A 331 -9.08 -1.14 -2.62
CA VAL A 331 -9.03 -1.24 -1.14
C VAL A 331 -10.02 -2.24 -0.51
N VAL A 332 -11.13 -2.55 -1.18
CA VAL A 332 -12.09 -3.58 -0.75
C VAL A 332 -11.47 -4.98 -0.68
N THR A 333 -10.49 -5.30 -1.54
CA THR A 333 -9.79 -6.59 -1.53
C THR A 333 -8.89 -6.73 -0.32
N GLU A 334 -8.27 -5.65 0.14
CA GLU A 334 -7.42 -5.66 1.34
C GLU A 334 -8.22 -6.04 2.58
N CYS A 335 -9.43 -5.49 2.72
CA CYS A 335 -10.35 -5.85 3.79
C CYS A 335 -10.78 -7.33 3.68
N GLY A 336 -11.06 -7.78 2.47
CA GLY A 336 -11.55 -9.12 2.20
C GLY A 336 -10.53 -10.24 2.36
N SER A 337 -9.23 -9.93 2.43
CA SER A 337 -8.15 -10.90 2.70
C SER A 337 -8.28 -11.60 4.06
N CYS A 338 -8.97 -10.94 5.01
CA CYS A 338 -9.27 -11.44 6.36
C CYS A 338 -10.78 -11.52 6.64
N HIS A 339 -11.59 -10.77 5.89
CA HIS A 339 -13.06 -10.69 6.04
C HIS A 339 -13.79 -11.28 4.82
N GLU A 340 -13.42 -12.48 4.38
CA GLU A 340 -13.84 -13.09 3.12
C GLU A 340 -15.37 -13.23 3.02
N ARG A 341 -16.01 -13.64 4.11
CA ARG A 341 -17.47 -13.80 4.16
C ARG A 341 -18.19 -12.47 4.01
N LEU A 342 -17.69 -11.42 4.65
CA LEU A 342 -18.25 -10.08 4.52
C LEU A 342 -18.02 -9.50 3.12
N LEU A 343 -16.84 -9.73 2.54
CA LEU A 343 -16.53 -9.33 1.16
C LEU A 343 -17.52 -9.95 0.17
N SER A 344 -17.79 -11.25 0.30
CA SER A 344 -18.72 -11.96 -0.60
C SER A 344 -20.15 -11.39 -0.55
N THR A 345 -20.64 -11.06 0.64
CA THR A 345 -22.00 -10.53 0.82
C THR A 345 -22.09 -9.04 0.48
N TYR A 346 -21.01 -8.28 0.67
CA TYR A 346 -20.89 -6.91 0.18
C TYR A 346 -21.02 -6.85 -1.34
N PHE A 347 -20.36 -7.74 -2.09
CA PHE A 347 -20.45 -7.75 -3.55
C PHE A 347 -21.85 -8.08 -4.11
N GLU A 348 -22.74 -8.64 -3.30
CA GLU A 348 -24.14 -8.84 -3.68
C GLU A 348 -25.01 -7.58 -3.56
N THR A 349 -24.49 -6.52 -2.93
CA THR A 349 -25.19 -5.24 -2.76
C THR A 349 -25.03 -4.29 -3.94
N TYR A 350 -25.81 -3.21 -3.94
CA TYR A 350 -25.66 -2.15 -4.94
C TYR A 350 -24.27 -1.51 -4.91
N HIS A 351 -23.74 -1.22 -3.72
CA HIS A 351 -22.40 -0.66 -3.58
C HIS A 351 -21.32 -1.61 -4.07
N GLY A 352 -21.44 -2.90 -3.73
CA GLY A 352 -20.54 -3.94 -4.21
C GLY A 352 -20.57 -4.10 -5.73
N LYS A 353 -21.76 -4.25 -6.33
CA LYS A 353 -21.93 -4.38 -7.78
C LYS A 353 -21.42 -3.14 -8.53
N ALA A 354 -21.72 -1.94 -8.03
CA ALA A 354 -21.20 -0.70 -8.60
C ALA A 354 -19.66 -0.62 -8.48
N THR A 355 -19.08 -1.08 -7.36
CA THR A 355 -17.62 -1.18 -7.20
C THR A 355 -17.02 -2.14 -8.22
N THR A 356 -17.62 -3.30 -8.46
CA THR A 356 -17.18 -4.26 -9.49
C THR A 356 -17.21 -3.66 -10.90
N LEU A 357 -18.14 -2.75 -11.16
CA LEU A 357 -18.22 -2.00 -12.42
C LEU A 357 -17.27 -0.80 -12.49
N GLY A 358 -16.39 -0.62 -11.50
CA GLY A 358 -15.39 0.46 -11.48
C GLY A 358 -15.91 1.80 -10.97
N SER A 359 -17.05 1.84 -10.26
CA SER A 359 -17.57 3.09 -9.70
C SER A 359 -16.65 3.66 -8.62
N GLY A 360 -16.14 4.88 -8.85
CA GLY A 360 -15.35 5.64 -7.88
C GLY A 360 -16.16 6.33 -6.78
N ILE A 361 -17.49 6.28 -6.84
CA ILE A 361 -18.39 6.95 -5.87
C ILE A 361 -19.18 5.95 -5.01
N ALA A 362 -19.15 4.66 -5.36
CA ALA A 362 -19.82 3.64 -4.58
C ALA A 362 -19.10 3.45 -3.24
N ALA A 363 -19.85 3.44 -2.14
CA ALA A 363 -19.29 3.33 -0.81
C ALA A 363 -18.64 1.96 -0.59
N LYS A 364 -17.39 1.97 -0.12
CA LYS A 364 -16.56 0.82 0.20
C LYS A 364 -16.58 0.55 1.70
N CYS A 365 -15.86 -0.48 2.13
CA CYS A 365 -15.75 -0.87 3.54
C CYS A 365 -15.34 0.33 4.43
N SER A 366 -14.31 1.08 4.01
CA SER A 366 -13.76 2.22 4.73
C SER A 366 -14.69 3.43 4.83
N ASP A 367 -15.60 3.61 3.88
CA ASP A 367 -16.50 4.77 3.86
C ASP A 367 -17.58 4.65 4.95
N CYS A 368 -18.01 3.42 5.23
CA CYS A 368 -18.93 3.15 6.33
C CYS A 368 -18.19 2.89 7.65
N HIS A 369 -17.10 2.10 7.63
CA HIS A 369 -16.42 1.66 8.86
C HIS A 369 -15.27 2.57 9.29
N SER A 370 -14.91 3.61 8.54
CA SER A 370 -13.67 4.39 8.73
C SER A 370 -12.39 3.59 8.47
N ALA A 371 -11.47 4.12 7.65
CA ALA A 371 -10.26 3.39 7.22
C ALA A 371 -9.27 3.04 8.35
N HIS A 372 -9.14 3.91 9.37
CA HIS A 372 -8.25 3.69 10.52
C HIS A 372 -8.97 3.75 11.87
N ALA A 373 -10.24 4.14 11.90
CA ALA A 373 -11.03 4.33 13.12
C ALA A 373 -12.16 3.29 13.26
N MET A 374 -12.00 2.13 12.62
CA MET A 374 -13.03 1.11 12.58
C MET A 374 -13.37 0.58 13.96
N ARG A 375 -14.66 0.54 14.29
CA ARG A 375 -15.18 0.13 15.59
C ARG A 375 -16.38 -0.80 15.45
N PRO A 376 -16.63 -1.68 16.42
CA PRO A 376 -17.80 -2.55 16.41
C PRO A 376 -19.11 -1.73 16.33
N PRO A 377 -20.19 -2.27 15.72
CA PRO A 377 -21.45 -1.55 15.62
C PRO A 377 -22.10 -1.19 16.96
N ASP A 378 -21.79 -1.92 18.03
CA ASP A 378 -22.31 -1.66 19.38
C ASP A 378 -21.54 -0.55 20.11
N ASP A 379 -20.41 -0.11 19.57
CA ASP A 379 -19.66 1.02 20.10
C ASP A 379 -20.31 2.33 19.66
N SER A 380 -20.73 3.15 20.63
CA SER A 380 -21.31 4.48 20.38
C SER A 380 -20.44 5.42 19.55
N LEU A 381 -19.11 5.20 19.52
CA LEU A 381 -18.18 5.97 18.71
C LEU A 381 -18.09 5.48 17.25
N SER A 382 -18.57 4.27 16.96
CA SER A 382 -18.56 3.71 15.61
C SER A 382 -19.45 4.50 14.65
N SER A 383 -18.96 4.75 13.43
CA SER A 383 -19.76 5.34 12.35
C SER A 383 -20.94 4.44 11.97
N VAL A 384 -20.82 3.13 12.15
CA VAL A 384 -21.91 2.18 11.90
C VAL A 384 -22.78 1.91 13.13
N HIS A 385 -22.66 2.69 14.20
CA HIS A 385 -23.56 2.60 15.35
C HIS A 385 -24.97 3.04 14.97
N ALA A 386 -25.99 2.39 15.55
CA ALA A 386 -27.41 2.63 15.20
C ALA A 386 -27.82 4.11 15.25
N SER A 387 -27.26 4.88 16.19
CA SER A 387 -27.54 6.32 16.32
C SER A 387 -26.83 7.21 15.29
N LYS A 388 -25.81 6.70 14.59
CA LYS A 388 -25.00 7.45 13.61
C LYS A 388 -25.26 7.04 12.16
N LEU A 389 -25.97 5.94 11.92
CA LEU A 389 -26.22 5.45 10.56
C LEU A 389 -26.86 6.50 9.63
N VAL A 390 -27.78 7.33 10.14
CA VAL A 390 -28.40 8.39 9.32
C VAL A 390 -27.36 9.42 8.87
N GLU A 391 -26.43 9.79 9.75
CA GLU A 391 -25.32 10.68 9.42
C GLU A 391 -24.35 10.01 8.41
N THR A 392 -23.96 8.76 8.66
CA THR A 392 -23.03 8.01 7.80
C THR A 392 -23.60 7.79 6.40
N CYS A 393 -24.84 7.33 6.28
CA CYS A 393 -25.49 7.20 4.97
C CYS A 393 -25.77 8.57 4.33
N GLY A 394 -26.08 9.57 5.16
CA GLY A 394 -26.37 10.94 4.73
C GLY A 394 -25.20 11.67 4.10
N ALA A 395 -23.96 11.20 4.32
CA ALA A 395 -22.77 11.74 3.65
C ALA A 395 -22.86 11.66 2.11
N CYS A 396 -23.55 10.64 1.59
CA CYS A 396 -23.75 10.45 0.14
C CYS A 396 -25.24 10.46 -0.28
N HIS A 397 -26.15 10.07 0.61
CA HIS A 397 -27.58 9.98 0.31
C HIS A 397 -28.36 11.15 0.90
N ALA A 398 -28.62 12.17 0.08
CA ALA A 398 -29.51 13.26 0.43
C ALA A 398 -30.91 12.72 0.83
N GLY A 399 -31.36 13.04 2.04
CA GLY A 399 -32.65 12.56 2.58
C GLY A 399 -32.59 11.20 3.28
N ALA A 400 -31.40 10.68 3.59
CA ALA A 400 -31.25 9.52 4.48
C ALA A 400 -32.05 9.73 5.78
N ASN A 401 -32.79 8.70 6.18
CA ASN A 401 -33.69 8.73 7.33
C ASN A 401 -33.72 7.35 8.01
N ALA A 402 -34.43 7.25 9.13
CA ALA A 402 -34.47 6.03 9.94
C ALA A 402 -34.90 4.77 9.16
N ASN A 403 -35.82 4.90 8.19
CA ASN A 403 -36.25 3.76 7.38
C ASN A 403 -35.20 3.39 6.31
N PHE A 404 -34.54 4.40 5.73
CA PHE A 404 -33.51 4.19 4.72
C PHE A 404 -32.32 3.39 5.28
N VAL A 405 -31.89 3.72 6.50
CA VAL A 405 -30.73 3.10 7.14
C VAL A 405 -30.99 1.70 7.70
N MET A 406 -32.21 1.17 7.57
CA MET A 406 -32.50 -0.23 7.88
C MET A 406 -31.90 -1.19 6.83
N TYR A 407 -31.43 -0.67 5.70
CA TYR A 407 -30.71 -1.45 4.70
C TYR A 407 -29.45 -2.07 5.30
N ARG A 408 -29.24 -3.38 5.08
CA ARG A 408 -28.08 -4.12 5.59
C ARG A 408 -27.04 -4.32 4.46
N PRO A 409 -25.88 -3.62 4.47
CA PRO A 409 -24.95 -3.56 3.34
C PRO A 409 -24.09 -4.81 3.08
N HIS A 410 -24.20 -5.84 3.91
CA HIS A 410 -23.47 -7.10 3.75
C HIS A 410 -24.15 -8.21 4.60
N ALA A 411 -25.48 -8.31 4.51
CA ALA A 411 -26.21 -9.37 5.23
C ALA A 411 -25.99 -10.73 4.58
N ASP A 412 -25.60 -11.71 5.39
CA ASP A 412 -25.43 -13.10 4.96
C ASP A 412 -26.76 -13.87 5.03
N VAL A 413 -27.38 -14.12 3.88
CA VAL A 413 -28.63 -14.90 3.76
C VAL A 413 -28.45 -16.37 4.12
N ARG A 414 -27.21 -16.89 4.14
CA ARG A 414 -26.92 -18.29 4.50
C ARG A 414 -26.75 -18.46 6.01
N ASP A 415 -26.47 -17.38 6.74
CA ASP A 415 -26.37 -17.38 8.20
C ASP A 415 -27.76 -17.29 8.85
N ARG A 416 -28.39 -18.45 9.07
CA ARG A 416 -29.71 -18.54 9.71
C ARG A 416 -29.72 -18.00 11.14
N ALA A 417 -28.60 -18.08 11.86
CA ALA A 417 -28.53 -17.64 13.24
C ALA A 417 -28.58 -16.11 13.35
N ARG A 418 -27.87 -15.40 12.46
CA ARG A 418 -27.85 -13.94 12.41
C ARG A 418 -28.98 -13.33 11.57
N ASN A 419 -29.44 -14.03 10.53
CA ASN A 419 -30.43 -13.53 9.58
C ASN A 419 -31.56 -14.56 9.32
N PRO A 420 -32.36 -14.92 10.34
CA PRO A 420 -33.35 -16.00 10.22
C PRO A 420 -34.44 -15.70 9.17
N GLU A 421 -34.87 -14.45 9.07
CA GLU A 421 -35.90 -13.99 8.13
C GLU A 421 -35.39 -14.07 6.68
N LEU A 422 -34.22 -13.48 6.41
CA LEU A 422 -33.58 -13.49 5.09
C LEU A 422 -33.24 -14.91 4.65
N ASN A 423 -32.74 -15.75 5.57
CA ASN A 423 -32.45 -17.16 5.28
C ASN A 423 -33.72 -17.92 4.87
N THR A 424 -34.83 -17.69 5.58
CA THR A 424 -36.10 -18.35 5.27
C THR A 424 -36.60 -17.97 3.88
N VAL A 425 -36.56 -16.67 3.55
CA VAL A 425 -36.94 -16.17 2.21
C VAL A 425 -36.02 -16.75 1.14
N TRP A 426 -34.70 -16.74 1.38
CA TRP A 426 -33.72 -17.28 0.43
C TRP A 426 -33.94 -18.76 0.16
N VAL A 427 -34.11 -19.59 1.20
CA VAL A 427 -34.41 -21.03 1.03
C VAL A 427 -35.69 -21.21 0.23
N LEU A 428 -36.77 -20.52 0.61
CA LEU A 428 -38.08 -20.67 -0.04
C LEU A 428 -38.02 -20.26 -1.52
N MET A 429 -37.47 -19.09 -1.83
CA MET A 429 -37.36 -18.59 -3.21
C MET A 429 -36.41 -19.45 -4.05
N THR A 430 -35.29 -19.89 -3.48
CA THR A 430 -34.34 -20.77 -4.19
C THR A 430 -34.96 -22.14 -4.46
N SER A 431 -35.65 -22.73 -3.48
CA SER A 431 -36.38 -24.00 -3.66
C SER A 431 -37.48 -23.88 -4.71
N LEU A 432 -38.21 -22.75 -4.73
CA LEU A 432 -39.21 -22.49 -5.77
C LEU A 432 -38.57 -22.42 -7.16
N LEU A 433 -37.48 -21.66 -7.31
CA LEU A 433 -36.75 -21.51 -8.56
C LEU A 433 -36.25 -22.87 -9.07
N VAL A 434 -35.50 -23.60 -8.24
CA VAL A 434 -34.95 -24.93 -8.59
C VAL A 434 -36.08 -25.92 -8.88
N GLY A 435 -37.18 -25.87 -8.12
CA GLY A 435 -38.34 -26.72 -8.34
C GLY A 435 -39.00 -26.48 -9.70
N VAL A 436 -39.22 -25.21 -10.06
CA VAL A 436 -39.81 -24.83 -11.35
C VAL A 436 -38.89 -25.22 -12.51
N PHE A 437 -37.63 -24.82 -12.48
CA PHE A 437 -36.67 -25.14 -13.54
C PHE A 437 -36.41 -26.65 -13.64
N GLY A 438 -36.33 -27.35 -12.51
CA GLY A 438 -36.16 -28.80 -12.46
C GLY A 438 -37.35 -29.54 -13.07
N PHE A 439 -38.57 -29.15 -12.71
CA PHE A 439 -39.78 -29.76 -13.23
C PHE A 439 -39.93 -29.53 -14.74
N PHE A 440 -39.87 -28.27 -15.18
CA PHE A 440 -40.06 -27.95 -16.61
C PHE A 440 -38.87 -28.41 -17.45
N GLY A 441 -37.65 -28.31 -16.95
CA GLY A 441 -36.45 -28.83 -17.63
C GLY A 441 -36.53 -30.34 -17.82
N LEU A 442 -36.87 -31.10 -16.77
CA LEU A 442 -37.05 -32.55 -16.87
C LEU A 442 -38.19 -32.90 -17.83
N HIS A 443 -39.32 -32.20 -17.75
CA HIS A 443 -40.43 -32.37 -18.68
C HIS A 443 -40.00 -32.19 -20.14
N SER A 444 -39.28 -31.11 -20.46
CA SER A 444 -38.76 -30.84 -21.80
C SER A 444 -37.77 -31.91 -22.28
N VAL A 445 -36.87 -32.38 -21.41
CA VAL A 445 -35.93 -33.45 -21.74
C VAL A 445 -36.66 -34.76 -22.02
N LEU A 446 -37.59 -35.16 -21.16
CA LEU A 446 -38.40 -36.38 -21.35
C LEU A 446 -39.23 -36.31 -22.63
N TRP A 447 -39.80 -35.14 -22.94
CA TRP A 447 -40.54 -34.93 -24.18
C TRP A 447 -39.63 -35.01 -25.41
N PHE A 448 -38.44 -34.43 -25.34
CA PHE A 448 -37.44 -34.53 -26.41
C PHE A 448 -36.99 -35.98 -26.66
N LEU A 449 -36.69 -36.74 -25.58
CA LEU A 449 -36.34 -38.15 -25.68
C LEU A 449 -37.47 -38.98 -26.30
N ARG A 450 -38.72 -38.71 -25.91
CA ARG A 450 -39.90 -39.35 -26.50
C ARG A 450 -40.00 -39.07 -28.01
N LEU A 451 -39.79 -37.83 -28.44
CA LEU A 451 -39.81 -37.47 -29.86
C LEU A 451 -38.69 -38.15 -30.65
N MET A 452 -37.48 -38.25 -30.08
CA MET A 452 -36.38 -38.98 -30.71
C MET A 452 -36.69 -40.48 -30.85
N ALA A 453 -37.29 -41.10 -29.82
CA ALA A 453 -37.72 -42.50 -29.88
C ALA A 453 -38.77 -42.71 -30.97
N ALA A 454 -39.77 -41.83 -31.06
CA ALA A 454 -40.81 -41.89 -32.10
C ALA A 454 -40.25 -41.75 -33.53
N ARG A 455 -39.14 -41.03 -33.73
CA ARG A 455 -38.46 -40.93 -35.03
C ARG A 455 -37.61 -42.15 -35.39
N ARG A 456 -37.29 -43.01 -34.42
CA ARG A 456 -36.51 -44.25 -34.61
C ARG A 456 -37.39 -45.46 -34.90
N GLU A 457 -38.71 -45.34 -34.72
CA GLU A 457 -39.64 -46.37 -35.18
C GLU A 457 -39.73 -46.30 -36.72
N PRO A 458 -39.42 -47.39 -37.44
CA PRO A 458 -39.58 -47.42 -38.89
C PRO A 458 -41.06 -47.21 -39.22
N HIS A 459 -41.36 -46.18 -40.01
CA HIS A 459 -42.70 -45.91 -40.51
C HIS A 459 -43.22 -47.12 -41.31
N THR A 460 -43.98 -48.00 -40.66
CA THR A 460 -44.76 -49.07 -41.31
C THR A 460 -46.25 -48.78 -41.15
N ALA A 461 -46.78 -47.81 -41.88
CA ALA A 461 -48.20 -47.70 -42.22
C ALA A 461 -48.45 -46.69 -43.37
N PRO A 462 -49.51 -46.88 -44.18
CA PRO A 462 -49.53 -46.52 -45.60
C PRO A 462 -49.92 -45.07 -45.89
N MET A 463 -49.43 -44.55 -47.01
CA MET A 463 -49.92 -43.33 -47.65
C MET A 463 -51.39 -43.51 -48.01
N SER A 464 -52.31 -42.89 -47.25
CA SER A 464 -53.69 -42.71 -47.69
C SER A 464 -53.75 -41.53 -48.65
N ALA A 465 -54.35 -41.77 -49.82
CA ALA A 465 -54.37 -40.89 -50.97
C ALA A 465 -54.96 -39.51 -50.66
N ALA A 466 -54.31 -38.47 -51.20
CA ALA A 466 -54.79 -37.10 -51.21
C ALA A 466 -56.18 -37.03 -51.88
N THR A 467 -57.13 -36.40 -51.20
CA THR A 467 -58.41 -36.00 -51.81
C THR A 467 -58.17 -34.83 -52.77
N PRO A 468 -58.65 -34.89 -54.03
CA PRO A 468 -58.47 -33.78 -54.97
C PRO A 468 -59.32 -32.57 -54.56
N ALA A 469 -58.68 -31.40 -54.54
CA ALA A 469 -59.31 -30.12 -54.26
C ALA A 469 -60.32 -29.74 -55.37
N THR A 470 -61.48 -29.22 -54.96
CA THR A 470 -62.50 -28.64 -55.83
C THR A 470 -61.96 -27.38 -56.54
N PRO A 471 -62.21 -27.18 -57.84
CA PRO A 471 -61.75 -25.99 -58.55
C PRO A 471 -62.54 -24.76 -58.10
N ALA A 472 -61.82 -23.75 -57.58
CA ALA A 472 -62.37 -22.44 -57.27
C ALA A 472 -62.66 -21.64 -58.56
N THR A 473 -63.83 -21.01 -58.61
CA THR A 473 -64.28 -20.09 -59.65
C THR A 473 -63.33 -18.89 -59.77
N PRO A 474 -63.03 -18.38 -60.99
CA PRO A 474 -62.16 -17.22 -61.15
C PRO A 474 -62.85 -15.96 -60.63
N ALA A 475 -62.24 -15.31 -59.63
CA ALA A 475 -62.63 -13.99 -59.15
C ALA A 475 -62.22 -12.92 -60.17
N THR A 476 -63.15 -12.03 -60.48
CA THR A 476 -62.97 -10.81 -61.28
C THR A 476 -61.86 -9.92 -60.71
N PRO A 477 -61.00 -9.29 -61.54
CA PRO A 477 -59.96 -8.40 -61.05
C PRO A 477 -60.58 -7.18 -60.36
N ALA A 478 -60.12 -6.92 -59.13
CA ALA A 478 -60.48 -5.75 -58.34
C ALA A 478 -59.94 -4.47 -58.98
N ALA A 479 -60.74 -3.40 -58.95
CA ALA A 479 -60.33 -2.05 -59.33
C ALA A 479 -59.24 -1.52 -58.38
N PRO A 480 -58.33 -0.64 -58.84
CA PRO A 480 -57.25 -0.12 -58.01
C PRO A 480 -57.77 0.72 -56.84
N GLU A 481 -57.18 0.51 -55.66
CA GLU A 481 -57.48 1.25 -54.42
C GLU A 481 -57.14 2.75 -54.56
N PRO A 482 -57.91 3.64 -53.93
CA PRO A 482 -57.56 5.05 -53.81
C PRO A 482 -56.37 5.23 -52.82
N PRO A 483 -55.53 6.25 -53.01
CA PRO A 483 -54.34 6.46 -52.19
C PRO A 483 -54.69 6.77 -50.72
N GLU A 484 -53.86 6.24 -49.80
CA GLU A 484 -53.95 6.46 -48.36
C GLU A 484 -53.87 7.95 -47.98
N PRO A 485 -54.61 8.39 -46.95
CA PRO A 485 -54.46 9.72 -46.38
C PRO A 485 -53.12 9.84 -45.62
N PRO A 486 -52.50 11.03 -45.58
CA PRO A 486 -51.20 11.22 -44.93
C PRO A 486 -51.28 11.04 -43.40
N GLU A 487 -50.23 10.44 -42.84
CA GLU A 487 -50.06 10.24 -41.40
C GLU A 487 -50.07 11.56 -40.61
N PRO A 488 -50.63 11.57 -39.38
CA PRO A 488 -50.54 12.73 -38.50
C PRO A 488 -49.10 12.93 -37.98
N PRO A 489 -48.66 14.18 -37.74
CA PRO A 489 -47.30 14.48 -37.31
C PRO A 489 -46.99 13.93 -35.90
N GLU A 490 -45.78 13.40 -35.73
CA GLU A 490 -45.26 12.90 -34.46
C GLU A 490 -45.17 13.99 -33.38
N PRO A 491 -45.40 13.65 -32.10
CA PRO A 491 -45.18 14.57 -30.99
C PRO A 491 -43.68 14.83 -30.76
N PRO A 492 -43.28 16.03 -30.28
CA PRO A 492 -41.87 16.39 -30.11
C PRO A 492 -41.18 15.58 -28.99
N GLU A 493 -39.96 15.11 -29.28
CA GLU A 493 -39.09 14.42 -28.33
C GLU A 493 -38.65 15.31 -27.14
N PRO A 494 -38.51 14.76 -25.93
CA PRO A 494 -37.95 15.47 -24.79
C PRO A 494 -36.42 15.66 -24.92
N PRO A 495 -35.85 16.75 -24.40
CA PRO A 495 -34.43 17.05 -24.57
C PRO A 495 -33.54 16.10 -23.74
N HIS A 496 -32.55 15.49 -24.40
CA HIS A 496 -31.45 14.76 -23.76
C HIS A 496 -30.42 15.73 -23.16
N PRO A 497 -29.92 15.52 -21.93
CA PRO A 497 -28.74 16.23 -21.45
C PRO A 497 -27.44 15.56 -21.97
N PHE A 498 -26.85 16.25 -22.95
CA PHE A 498 -25.43 16.41 -23.30
C PHE A 498 -24.42 15.27 -23.12
N THR A 499 -23.89 14.86 -24.27
CA THR A 499 -22.58 14.24 -24.51
C THR A 499 -21.43 15.25 -24.33
N VAL A 500 -20.35 14.84 -23.68
CA VAL A 500 -19.06 15.55 -23.66
C VAL A 500 -18.17 15.00 -24.77
N ASP A 501 -17.76 15.86 -25.70
CA ASP A 501 -16.72 15.56 -26.69
C ASP A 501 -15.41 16.24 -26.30
N SER A 502 -14.31 15.52 -26.51
CA SER A 502 -12.94 15.92 -26.20
C SER A 502 -12.26 16.54 -27.42
N ALA A 503 -11.72 17.75 -27.29
CA ALA A 503 -10.64 18.25 -28.14
C ALA A 503 -9.88 19.41 -27.43
N ALA A 504 -8.57 19.44 -27.62
CA ALA A 504 -7.58 20.24 -26.91
C ALA A 504 -7.42 21.71 -27.39
N ASP A 505 -7.22 22.62 -26.42
CA ASP A 505 -6.37 23.85 -26.31
C ASP A 505 -6.34 24.93 -27.45
N PRO A 506 -5.98 26.23 -27.22
CA PRO A 506 -5.36 26.85 -26.04
C PRO A 506 -5.98 28.14 -25.46
N SER A 507 -5.51 28.49 -24.25
CA SER A 507 -5.77 29.70 -23.44
C SER A 507 -5.83 31.04 -24.21
N PRO A 508 -6.57 32.05 -23.68
CA PRO A 508 -5.86 33.12 -22.95
C PRO A 508 -6.63 33.81 -21.79
N ARG A 509 -5.83 34.28 -20.82
CA ARG A 509 -5.94 35.50 -19.99
C ARG A 509 -7.00 35.60 -18.87
N ALA A 510 -6.45 35.78 -17.67
CA ALA A 510 -7.08 36.24 -16.43
C ALA A 510 -7.54 37.72 -16.46
N ARG A 511 -8.63 38.04 -15.73
CA ARG A 511 -8.70 39.03 -14.62
C ARG A 511 -10.15 39.26 -14.09
N PRO A 512 -10.36 39.90 -12.91
CA PRO A 512 -11.19 39.38 -11.82
C PRO A 512 -12.44 40.22 -11.49
N ILE A 513 -13.36 39.63 -10.72
CA ILE A 513 -14.46 40.28 -9.99
C ILE A 513 -14.96 39.25 -8.97
N GLY A 514 -15.33 39.52 -7.72
CA GLY A 514 -15.65 40.75 -6.99
C GLY A 514 -16.63 40.35 -5.89
N GLU A 515 -16.42 40.86 -4.68
CA GLU A 515 -17.28 40.87 -3.48
C GLU A 515 -18.77 40.49 -3.63
N SER A 516 -19.30 39.70 -2.70
CA SER A 516 -20.47 40.11 -1.88
C SER A 516 -20.82 39.09 -0.77
N ASP A 517 -20.75 39.62 0.45
CA ASP A 517 -21.71 39.52 1.56
C ASP A 517 -21.93 38.21 2.34
N ALA A 518 -21.44 38.29 3.59
CA ALA A 518 -21.78 37.45 4.74
C ALA A 518 -23.24 37.67 5.23
N PRO A 519 -23.71 36.90 6.25
CA PRO A 519 -23.47 37.40 7.60
C PRO A 519 -23.00 36.35 8.62
N SER A 520 -22.14 36.84 9.50
CA SER A 520 -21.56 36.26 10.71
C SER A 520 -22.55 36.11 11.86
N SER A 521 -22.45 35.02 12.62
CA SER A 521 -22.85 34.96 14.04
C SER A 521 -21.60 34.92 14.92
N THR A 522 -21.59 35.81 15.92
CA THR A 522 -20.52 36.09 16.86
C THR A 522 -20.71 35.35 18.19
N ASN A 523 -19.62 34.89 18.81
CA ASN A 523 -19.36 35.11 20.24
C ASN A 523 -17.86 34.92 20.56
N PRO A 524 -17.32 35.54 21.63
CA PRO A 524 -15.97 36.08 21.63
C PRO A 524 -15.05 35.45 22.69
N GLY A 525 -13.76 35.80 22.60
CA GLY A 525 -12.92 36.02 23.78
C GLY A 525 -11.73 35.10 23.93
N SER A 526 -10.57 35.57 23.46
CA SER A 526 -9.38 35.77 24.32
C SER A 526 -8.21 36.28 23.47
N THR A 527 -7.89 37.55 23.64
CA THR A 527 -6.72 38.24 23.08
C THR A 527 -5.55 38.14 24.05
N GLU A 528 -4.40 37.64 23.59
CA GLU A 528 -3.10 38.16 23.99
C GLU A 528 -2.17 38.21 22.77
N ARG A 529 -1.60 39.39 22.56
CA ARG A 529 -0.75 39.79 21.43
C ARG A 529 0.62 40.16 22.00
N SER A 530 1.69 39.69 21.38
CA SER A 530 3.02 40.30 21.49
C SER A 530 3.76 40.22 20.14
N PRO A 531 4.68 41.17 19.85
CA PRO A 531 4.81 41.74 18.51
C PRO A 531 5.99 41.20 17.69
N GLY A 532 5.90 41.49 16.38
CA GLY A 532 6.77 41.06 15.29
C GLY A 532 8.24 41.44 15.37
N GLY A 533 9.06 40.57 14.77
CA GLY A 533 10.39 40.87 14.24
C GLY A 533 10.36 40.70 12.72
N ALA A 534 10.72 41.75 11.99
CA ALA A 534 10.79 41.79 10.54
C ALA A 534 12.09 41.13 10.04
N VAL A 535 11.99 40.37 8.94
CA VAL A 535 13.13 39.80 8.19
C VAL A 535 13.15 40.45 6.80
N PRO A 536 14.28 41.01 6.33
CA PRO A 536 14.38 41.58 4.98
C PRO A 536 14.55 40.49 3.89
N PRO A 537 14.13 40.75 2.64
CA PRO A 537 14.23 39.79 1.54
C PRO A 537 15.65 39.65 0.99
N ALA A 538 16.00 38.42 0.60
CA ALA A 538 17.23 38.06 -0.10
C ALA A 538 17.22 38.54 -1.57
N PRO A 539 18.38 38.87 -2.17
CA PRO A 539 18.47 39.27 -3.58
C PRO A 539 18.42 38.09 -4.55
N ALA A 540 17.90 38.37 -5.74
CA ALA A 540 17.70 37.47 -6.87
C ALA A 540 19.01 36.83 -7.36
N ALA A 541 18.93 35.56 -7.74
CA ALA A 541 19.99 34.85 -8.44
C ALA A 541 19.76 34.97 -9.95
N ASP A 542 20.82 35.35 -10.65
CA ASP A 542 20.87 35.50 -12.10
C ASP A 542 20.71 34.16 -12.82
N GLU A 543 19.98 34.25 -13.93
CA GLU A 543 19.65 33.23 -14.91
C GLU A 543 20.90 32.92 -15.77
N VAL A 544 21.43 31.69 -15.66
CA VAL A 544 22.45 31.17 -16.59
C VAL A 544 21.73 30.28 -17.59
N THR A 545 21.65 30.77 -18.82
CA THR A 545 21.20 30.04 -20.01
C THR A 545 22.35 29.16 -20.52
N ASP A 546 22.20 27.84 -20.47
CA ASP A 546 23.06 26.92 -21.21
C ASP A 546 22.38 26.56 -22.54
N GLU A 547 23.04 26.98 -23.62
CA GLU A 547 22.70 26.74 -25.02
C GLU A 547 23.19 25.34 -25.43
N VAL A 548 22.26 24.45 -25.75
CA VAL A 548 22.54 23.12 -26.31
C VAL A 548 22.67 23.26 -27.82
N THR A 549 23.88 23.11 -28.34
CA THR A 549 24.13 22.91 -29.77
C THR A 549 24.36 21.44 -30.06
N ASP A 550 23.42 20.84 -30.79
CA ASP A 550 23.61 19.60 -31.55
C ASP A 550 24.68 19.81 -32.63
N ASP A 551 25.64 18.88 -32.75
CA ASP A 551 26.34 18.70 -34.02
C ASP A 551 26.59 17.21 -34.30
N ALA A 552 26.17 16.81 -35.48
CA ALA A 552 26.25 15.46 -36.02
C ALA A 552 27.39 15.42 -37.04
N GLY A 553 28.30 14.46 -36.92
CA GLY A 553 29.36 14.28 -37.91
C GLY A 553 30.06 12.94 -37.81
N SER A 554 29.65 11.99 -38.66
CA SER A 554 30.48 10.86 -39.10
C SER A 554 31.73 11.37 -39.84
N PRO A 555 32.83 10.59 -39.94
CA PRO A 555 33.06 9.85 -41.20
C PRO A 555 33.79 8.49 -41.12
N GLU A 556 33.47 7.65 -42.12
CA GLU A 556 34.35 6.82 -42.99
C GLU A 556 35.24 5.67 -42.47
N THR A 557 34.76 4.45 -42.78
CA THR A 557 35.38 3.25 -43.43
C THR A 557 36.91 3.02 -43.55
N GLY A 558 37.35 1.88 -42.99
CA GLY A 558 38.17 0.81 -43.62
C GLY A 558 39.70 0.76 -43.32
N PRO A 559 40.40 -0.39 -43.49
CA PRO A 559 39.97 -1.76 -43.85
C PRO A 559 40.39 -2.89 -42.86
N GLN A 560 39.81 -4.07 -43.08
CA GLN A 560 40.08 -5.36 -42.44
C GLN A 560 41.38 -6.01 -42.92
N ASP A 561 42.02 -6.80 -42.06
CA ASP A 561 43.03 -7.79 -42.46
C ASP A 561 42.80 -9.12 -41.73
N ASP A 562 42.74 -10.20 -42.50
CA ASP A 562 42.48 -11.58 -42.11
C ASP A 562 43.82 -12.29 -41.84
N SER A 563 43.92 -13.07 -40.76
CA SER A 563 44.79 -14.26 -40.77
C SER A 563 44.35 -15.31 -39.74
N GLN A 564 44.20 -16.53 -40.26
CA GLN A 564 43.72 -17.75 -39.61
C GLN A 564 44.83 -18.52 -38.89
N GLY A 565 44.41 -19.43 -37.99
CA GLY A 565 45.10 -20.68 -37.64
C GLY A 565 45.55 -20.74 -36.18
N GLY A 566 45.34 -21.80 -35.40
CA GLY A 566 44.81 -23.14 -35.62
C GLY A 566 45.09 -23.93 -34.33
N ARG A 567 44.10 -24.72 -33.87
CA ARG A 567 44.19 -25.64 -32.73
C ARG A 567 44.85 -26.97 -33.14
N PRO A 568 45.31 -27.78 -32.17
CA PRO A 568 44.51 -28.96 -31.78
C PRO A 568 43.81 -28.82 -30.42
#